data_AF-A0AAD0RSG3-F1
#
_entry.id   AF-A0AAD0RSG3-F1
#
_cell.length_a   1.000
_cell.length_b   1.000
_cell.length_c   1.000
_cell.angle_alpha   90.00
_cell.angle_beta   90.00
_cell.angle_gamma   90.00
#
_symmetry.space_group_name_H-M   'P 1'
#
loop_
_entity.id
_entity.type
_entity.pdbx_description
1 polymer ?
#
loop_
_entity_poly.entity_id
_entity_poly.type
_entity_poly.pdbx_seq_one_letter_code
_entity_poly.pdbx_strand_id
1 'polypeptide(L)'
;MAPAIGKSPPARAIIEPAHIVEAIQLQQAADAAKDQPPQNGEPWFAVREGTLPIIVTAPHATSPFREGQYRFSDGGGTAALAAMLHQLAGATAIYTTRASPADPNYDDDNAFKRKLAVLIADKRPILVLDLHGSHPYRPYDVDFGTLNGASLLGKPELQQRLELSLRQQGVLNVLDNYFAASKHQTIAKFASRRGVPAIQLEISSTWLTPSDSNLAAHRFAQLLQALVRYAREIEE
;
A
#
# COMPACT_ATOMS: atom_id res chain seq x y z
N MET A 1 -11.41 -45.54 15.53
CA MET A 1 -10.33 -44.57 15.84
C MET A 1 -10.73 -43.24 15.21
N ALA A 2 -10.94 -42.19 16.00
CA ALA A 2 -11.11 -40.84 15.47
C ALA A 2 -9.76 -40.39 14.87
N PRO A 3 -9.71 -39.75 13.70
CA PRO A 3 -8.47 -39.21 13.19
C PRO A 3 -7.96 -38.16 14.18
N ALA A 4 -6.72 -38.33 14.64
CA ALA A 4 -6.04 -37.29 15.39
C ALA A 4 -6.00 -36.04 14.50
N ILE A 5 -6.66 -34.97 14.93
CA ILE A 5 -6.60 -33.66 14.29
C ILE A 5 -5.19 -33.14 14.55
N GLY A 6 -4.23 -33.56 13.73
CA GLY A 6 -2.89 -33.00 13.71
C GLY A 6 -2.98 -31.56 13.24
N LYS A 7 -3.16 -30.62 14.17
CA LYS A 7 -3.01 -29.20 13.85
C LYS A 7 -1.55 -28.99 13.46
N SER A 8 -1.30 -28.56 12.23
CA SER A 8 0.02 -28.07 11.83
C SER A 8 0.47 -27.00 12.84
N PRO A 9 1.75 -26.96 13.22
CA PRO A 9 2.25 -25.95 14.14
C PRO A 9 2.02 -24.54 13.57
N PRO A 10 1.81 -23.52 14.41
CA PRO A 10 1.67 -22.15 13.95
C PRO A 10 2.87 -21.72 13.10
N ALA A 11 2.61 -20.99 12.01
CA ALA A 11 3.66 -20.47 11.15
C ALA A 11 4.53 -19.45 11.91
N ARG A 12 5.85 -19.50 11.70
CA ARG A 12 6.80 -18.53 12.28
C ARG A 12 6.52 -17.11 11.76
N ALA A 13 6.72 -16.11 12.62
CA ALA A 13 6.68 -14.72 12.20
C ALA A 13 7.85 -14.39 11.26
N ILE A 14 7.57 -13.58 10.23
CA ILE A 14 8.56 -13.02 9.30
C ILE A 14 9.09 -11.69 9.84
N ILE A 15 8.23 -10.94 10.51
CA ILE A 15 8.55 -9.60 11.01
C ILE A 15 9.28 -9.70 12.34
N GLU A 16 10.36 -8.93 12.46
CA GLU A 16 11.24 -8.89 13.62
C GLU A 16 11.31 -7.44 14.11
N PRO A 17 11.67 -7.18 15.39
CA PRO A 17 11.76 -5.81 15.90
C PRO A 17 12.66 -4.89 15.08
N ALA A 18 13.76 -5.41 14.50
CA ALA A 18 14.65 -4.65 13.64
C ALA A 18 13.94 -4.10 12.38
N HIS A 19 13.04 -4.87 11.79
CA HIS A 19 12.22 -4.45 10.65
C HIS A 19 11.30 -3.26 11.02
N ILE A 20 10.82 -3.22 12.27
CA ILE A 20 9.97 -2.13 12.74
C ILE A 20 10.78 -0.87 13.02
N VAL A 21 12.00 -1.01 13.56
CA VAL A 21 12.93 0.12 13.71
C VAL A 21 13.26 0.75 12.34
N GLU A 22 13.50 -0.08 11.33
CA GLU A 22 13.73 0.40 9.95
C GLU A 22 12.49 1.08 9.36
N ALA A 23 11.30 0.50 9.53
CA ALA A 23 10.05 1.11 9.09
C ALA A 23 9.82 2.49 9.74
N ILE A 24 10.15 2.65 11.03
CA ILE A 24 10.08 3.94 11.73
C ILE A 24 11.03 4.96 11.09
N GLN A 25 12.26 4.57 10.75
CA GLN A 25 13.23 5.47 10.10
C GLN A 25 12.73 5.91 8.71
N LEU A 26 12.19 4.99 7.93
CA LEU A 26 11.59 5.28 6.62
C LEU A 26 10.40 6.22 6.74
N GLN A 27 9.53 5.99 7.73
CA GLN A 27 8.37 6.83 8.02
C GLN A 27 8.82 8.26 8.38
N GLN A 28 9.76 8.39 9.32
CA GLN A 28 10.29 9.69 9.76
C GLN A 28 10.96 10.47 8.63
N ALA A 29 11.70 9.78 7.76
CA ALA A 29 12.33 10.41 6.60
C ALA A 29 11.29 10.97 5.61
N ALA A 30 10.23 10.20 5.33
CA ALA A 30 9.13 10.64 4.47
C ALA A 30 8.35 11.80 5.11
N ASP A 31 8.04 11.72 6.40
CA ASP A 31 7.33 12.76 7.14
C ASP A 31 8.12 14.07 7.19
N ALA A 32 9.45 14.00 7.33
CA ALA A 32 10.31 15.19 7.32
C ALA A 32 10.32 15.90 5.96
N ALA A 33 10.19 15.15 4.85
CA ALA A 33 10.22 15.66 3.49
C ALA A 33 8.82 15.94 2.89
N LYS A 34 7.74 15.63 3.61
CA LYS A 34 6.38 15.54 3.04
C LYS A 34 5.85 16.82 2.40
N ASP A 35 6.27 17.98 2.91
CA ASP A 35 5.86 19.31 2.44
C ASP A 35 6.98 20.04 1.68
N GLN A 36 8.10 19.35 1.44
CA GLN A 36 9.23 19.90 0.71
C GLN A 36 9.12 19.51 -0.77
N PRO A 37 8.86 20.45 -1.69
CA PRO A 37 8.85 20.15 -3.12
C PRO A 37 10.25 19.78 -3.62
N PRO A 38 10.35 19.01 -4.72
CA PRO A 38 11.63 18.72 -5.35
C PRO A 38 12.33 20.01 -5.82
N GLN A 39 13.61 20.15 -5.52
CA GLN A 39 14.49 21.22 -5.99
C GLN A 39 15.33 20.77 -7.19
N ASN A 40 15.59 21.68 -8.13
CA ASN A 40 16.56 21.48 -9.22
C ASN A 40 16.34 20.19 -10.04
N GLY A 41 15.09 19.77 -10.23
CA GLY A 41 14.75 18.58 -11.00
C GLY A 41 14.99 17.24 -10.29
N GLU A 42 15.24 17.25 -8.97
CA GLU A 42 15.31 16.00 -8.20
C GLU A 42 14.01 15.19 -8.31
N PRO A 43 14.08 13.85 -8.24
CA PRO A 43 12.88 13.03 -8.24
C PRO A 43 12.07 13.26 -6.96
N TRP A 44 10.75 13.26 -7.09
CA TRP A 44 9.80 13.40 -5.97
C TRP A 44 9.15 12.07 -5.57
N PHE A 45 9.55 10.98 -6.20
CA PHE A 45 9.16 9.63 -5.85
C PHE A 45 10.36 8.68 -6.03
N ALA A 46 10.35 7.61 -5.25
CA ALA A 46 11.29 6.51 -5.40
C ALA A 46 10.65 5.35 -6.15
N VAL A 47 11.47 4.59 -6.87
CA VAL A 47 11.10 3.31 -7.47
C VAL A 47 12.09 2.25 -6.99
N ARG A 48 11.57 1.14 -6.50
CA ARG A 48 12.36 -0.05 -6.12
C ARG A 48 11.82 -1.23 -6.92
N GLU A 49 12.62 -1.71 -7.87
CA GLU A 49 12.20 -2.83 -8.71
C GLU A 49 12.33 -4.16 -7.97
N GLY A 50 11.25 -4.93 -7.96
CA GLY A 50 11.20 -6.26 -7.38
C GLY A 50 11.11 -7.36 -8.43
N THR A 51 10.96 -8.59 -7.94
CA THR A 51 10.88 -9.81 -8.75
C THR A 51 9.49 -10.45 -8.72
N LEU A 52 8.68 -10.18 -7.68
CA LEU A 52 7.31 -10.71 -7.61
C LEU A 52 6.35 -9.96 -8.54
N PRO A 53 5.28 -10.61 -9.03
CA PRO A 53 4.31 -10.02 -9.95
C PRO A 53 3.28 -9.13 -9.22
N ILE A 54 3.73 -8.33 -8.26
CA ILE A 54 2.93 -7.34 -7.55
C ILE A 54 3.66 -6.00 -7.60
N ILE A 55 2.91 -4.96 -7.95
CA ILE A 55 3.37 -3.57 -7.80
C ILE A 55 2.62 -2.96 -6.62
N VAL A 56 3.37 -2.35 -5.72
CA VAL A 56 2.85 -1.60 -4.58
C VAL A 56 3.05 -0.11 -4.84
N THR A 57 1.99 0.68 -4.68
CA THR A 57 2.04 2.13 -4.83
C THR A 57 1.73 2.83 -3.51
N ALA A 58 2.36 3.97 -3.24
CA ALA A 58 1.97 4.89 -2.17
C ALA A 58 2.09 6.35 -2.69
N PRO A 59 1.11 6.82 -3.49
CA PRO A 59 1.20 8.09 -4.19
C PRO A 59 1.09 9.30 -3.26
N HIS A 60 0.52 9.12 -2.06
CA HIS A 60 0.23 10.19 -1.12
C HIS A 60 1.04 10.10 0.18
N ALA A 61 2.14 9.36 0.20
CA ALA A 61 3.06 9.36 1.34
C ALA A 61 3.58 10.77 1.68
N THR A 62 3.61 11.66 0.70
CA THR A 62 3.92 13.09 0.83
C THR A 62 2.85 13.95 0.18
N SER A 63 2.81 15.24 0.52
CA SER A 63 1.69 16.13 0.21
C SER A 63 1.52 16.31 -1.31
N PRO A 64 0.35 15.98 -1.89
CA PRO A 64 0.12 16.14 -3.31
C PRO A 64 -0.40 17.53 -3.68
N PHE A 65 0.09 18.07 -4.79
CA PHE A 65 -0.40 19.34 -5.34
C PHE A 65 -1.62 19.11 -6.24
N ARG A 66 -2.72 19.78 -5.92
CA ARG A 66 -4.00 19.69 -6.65
C ARG A 66 -4.72 21.03 -6.61
N GLU A 67 -5.18 21.49 -7.78
CA GLU A 67 -6.02 22.70 -7.89
C GLU A 67 -5.39 23.93 -7.21
N GLY A 68 -4.09 24.15 -7.45
CA GLY A 68 -3.38 25.34 -6.96
C GLY A 68 -2.89 25.26 -5.52
N GLN A 69 -3.09 24.14 -4.81
CA GLN A 69 -2.67 24.00 -3.41
C GLN A 69 -2.21 22.58 -3.07
N TYR A 70 -1.34 22.47 -2.07
CA TYR A 70 -0.99 21.18 -1.47
C TYR A 70 -2.14 20.65 -0.62
N ARG A 71 -2.41 19.35 -0.74
CA ARG A 71 -3.36 18.61 0.09
C ARG A 71 -2.60 17.84 1.17
N PHE A 72 -3.34 17.35 2.17
CA PHE A 72 -2.78 16.53 3.22
C PHE A 72 -2.17 15.24 2.65
N SER A 73 -1.00 14.88 3.15
CA SER A 73 -0.38 13.57 2.97
C SER A 73 -1.14 12.51 3.78
N ASP A 74 -1.11 11.28 3.28
CA ASP A 74 -1.58 10.06 3.95
C ASP A 74 -0.63 9.57 5.06
N GLY A 75 0.54 10.22 5.17
CA GLY A 75 1.59 9.96 6.14
C GLY A 75 2.71 9.08 5.59
N GLY A 76 3.93 9.30 6.10
CA GLY A 76 5.13 8.55 5.73
C GLY A 76 5.06 7.05 6.00
N GLY A 77 4.08 6.61 6.79
CA GLY A 77 3.79 5.20 7.06
C GLY A 77 3.48 4.40 5.80
N THR A 78 2.82 5.01 4.81
CA THR A 78 2.53 4.37 3.51
C THR A 78 3.81 4.15 2.69
N ALA A 79 4.75 5.12 2.69
CA ALA A 79 6.07 4.95 2.08
C ALA A 79 6.91 3.88 2.79
N ALA A 80 6.90 3.87 4.13
CA ALA A 80 7.56 2.83 4.91
C ALA A 80 7.01 1.45 4.56
N LEU A 81 5.69 1.29 4.51
CA LEU A 81 5.03 0.03 4.16
C LEU A 81 5.39 -0.44 2.74
N ALA A 82 5.37 0.46 1.75
CA ALA A 82 5.76 0.14 0.38
C ALA A 82 7.24 -0.30 0.29
N ALA A 83 8.14 0.42 0.95
CA ALA A 83 9.57 0.09 0.98
C ALA A 83 9.85 -1.25 1.69
N MET A 84 9.18 -1.51 2.82
CA MET A 84 9.31 -2.77 3.55
C MET A 84 8.73 -3.96 2.76
N LEU A 85 7.64 -3.78 2.00
CA LEU A 85 7.11 -4.83 1.13
C LEU A 85 8.08 -5.18 -0.01
N HIS A 86 8.76 -4.18 -0.57
CA HIS A 86 9.85 -4.44 -1.50
C HIS A 86 10.97 -5.26 -0.84
N GLN A 87 11.45 -4.83 0.33
CA GLN A 87 12.57 -5.49 1.01
C GLN A 87 12.25 -6.92 1.47
N LEU A 88 11.07 -7.12 2.03
CA LEU A 88 10.70 -8.39 2.68
C LEU A 88 9.99 -9.36 1.76
N ALA A 89 9.28 -8.89 0.74
CA ALA A 89 8.57 -9.76 -0.20
C ALA A 89 9.18 -9.74 -1.60
N GLY A 90 10.03 -8.77 -1.97
CA GLY A 90 10.50 -8.63 -3.35
C GLY A 90 9.44 -8.03 -4.27
N ALA A 91 8.46 -7.30 -3.73
CA ALA A 91 7.51 -6.52 -4.51
C ALA A 91 8.21 -5.38 -5.27
N THR A 92 7.68 -4.99 -6.43
CA THR A 92 8.05 -3.69 -7.03
C THR A 92 7.32 -2.59 -6.28
N ALA A 93 8.00 -1.55 -5.82
CA ALA A 93 7.41 -0.45 -5.08
C ALA A 93 7.66 0.90 -5.76
N ILE A 94 6.64 1.76 -5.79
CA ILE A 94 6.76 3.17 -6.19
C ILE A 94 5.99 4.06 -5.21
N TYR A 95 6.66 5.02 -4.60
CA TYR A 95 6.08 5.84 -3.53
C TYR A 95 6.67 7.24 -3.54
N THR A 96 5.88 8.24 -3.14
CA THR A 96 6.36 9.62 -3.09
C THR A 96 7.31 9.84 -1.92
N THR A 97 8.34 10.65 -2.15
CA THR A 97 9.40 10.96 -1.17
C THR A 97 9.50 12.43 -0.85
N ARG A 98 8.78 13.28 -1.60
CA ARG A 98 8.74 14.74 -1.49
C ARG A 98 7.40 15.24 -1.98
N ALA A 99 7.00 16.43 -1.51
CA ALA A 99 5.75 17.05 -1.92
C ALA A 99 5.63 17.06 -3.45
N SER A 100 4.59 16.39 -3.96
CA SER A 100 4.50 16.08 -5.37
C SER A 100 3.95 17.28 -6.16
N PRO A 101 4.49 17.58 -7.35
CA PRO A 101 4.03 18.72 -8.17
C PRO A 101 2.67 18.48 -8.84
N ALA A 102 2.11 17.27 -8.69
CA ALA A 102 0.79 16.89 -9.17
C ALA A 102 0.25 15.76 -8.27
N ASP A 103 -1.07 15.60 -8.21
CA ASP A 103 -1.73 14.54 -7.47
C ASP A 103 -1.93 13.29 -8.35
N PRO A 104 -1.22 12.16 -8.07
CA PRO A 104 -1.35 10.96 -8.89
C PRO A 104 -2.74 10.31 -8.85
N ASN A 105 -3.58 10.63 -7.86
CA ASN A 105 -4.96 10.13 -7.79
C ASN A 105 -6.00 11.10 -8.35
N TYR A 106 -5.60 12.33 -8.70
CA TYR A 106 -6.49 13.31 -9.30
C TYR A 106 -6.43 13.25 -10.82
N ASP A 107 -5.22 13.30 -11.40
CA ASP A 107 -4.97 13.40 -12.84
C ASP A 107 -4.13 12.23 -13.38
N ASP A 108 -4.29 11.92 -14.67
CA ASP A 108 -3.51 10.87 -15.34
C ASP A 108 -2.16 11.38 -15.87
N ASP A 109 -2.05 12.67 -16.21
CA ASP A 109 -0.84 13.25 -16.77
C ASP A 109 0.14 13.70 -15.68
N ASN A 110 0.89 12.74 -15.14
CA ASN A 110 1.96 13.04 -14.20
C ASN A 110 3.11 12.02 -14.30
N ALA A 111 4.28 12.42 -13.79
CA ALA A 111 5.50 11.60 -13.89
C ALA A 111 5.39 10.26 -13.15
N PHE A 112 4.66 10.21 -12.04
CA PHE A 112 4.44 8.99 -11.26
C PHE A 112 3.66 7.96 -12.07
N LYS A 113 2.52 8.35 -12.66
CA LYS A 113 1.72 7.47 -13.52
C LYS A 113 2.40 7.08 -14.82
N ARG A 114 3.20 7.97 -15.41
CA ARG A 114 4.05 7.59 -16.56
C ARG A 114 5.03 6.49 -16.17
N LYS A 115 5.68 6.60 -15.00
CA LYS A 115 6.57 5.55 -14.50
C LYS A 115 5.82 4.26 -14.15
N LEU A 116 4.63 4.36 -13.53
CA LEU A 116 3.77 3.21 -13.24
C LEU A 116 3.34 2.49 -14.53
N ALA A 117 3.00 3.22 -15.59
CA ALA A 117 2.65 2.62 -16.89
C ALA A 117 3.81 1.81 -17.48
N VAL A 118 5.04 2.32 -17.39
CA VAL A 118 6.26 1.58 -17.79
C VAL A 118 6.41 0.31 -16.96
N LEU A 119 6.30 0.41 -15.64
CA LEU A 119 6.39 -0.76 -14.74
C LEU A 119 5.31 -1.82 -15.03
N ILE A 120 4.07 -1.39 -15.30
CA ILE A 120 2.98 -2.30 -15.69
C ILE A 120 3.30 -3.02 -16.99
N ALA A 121 3.79 -2.30 -18.01
CA ALA A 121 4.14 -2.87 -19.30
C ALA A 121 5.30 -3.87 -19.18
N ASP A 122 6.34 -3.53 -18.42
CA ASP A 122 7.56 -4.32 -18.28
C ASP A 122 7.36 -5.56 -17.41
N LYS A 123 6.69 -5.40 -16.26
CA LYS A 123 6.56 -6.46 -15.25
C LYS A 123 5.33 -7.32 -15.43
N ARG A 124 4.28 -6.83 -16.10
CA ARG A 124 2.98 -7.50 -16.27
C ARG A 124 2.46 -8.10 -14.94
N PRO A 125 2.31 -7.27 -13.89
CA PRO A 125 1.93 -7.77 -12.57
C PRO A 125 0.53 -8.40 -12.58
N ILE A 126 0.29 -9.29 -11.62
CA ILE A 126 -1.02 -9.89 -11.32
C ILE A 126 -1.90 -8.89 -10.57
N LEU A 127 -1.30 -7.97 -9.80
CA LEU A 127 -1.99 -6.97 -8.99
C LEU A 127 -1.18 -5.67 -8.86
N VAL A 128 -1.89 -4.54 -8.88
CA VAL A 128 -1.43 -3.27 -8.29
C VAL A 128 -2.13 -3.07 -6.94
N LEU A 129 -1.36 -3.03 -5.85
CA LEU A 129 -1.84 -2.73 -4.51
C LEU A 129 -1.50 -1.27 -4.16
N ASP A 130 -2.51 -0.43 -4.08
CA ASP A 130 -2.36 1.02 -3.89
C ASP A 130 -2.63 1.43 -2.46
N LEU A 131 -1.56 1.73 -1.71
CA LEU A 131 -1.58 1.98 -0.28
C LEU A 131 -1.96 3.43 0.02
N HIS A 132 -2.95 3.59 0.87
CA HIS A 132 -3.48 4.87 1.32
C HIS A 132 -3.63 4.92 2.84
N GLY A 133 -3.58 6.15 3.36
CA GLY A 133 -3.74 6.45 4.77
C GLY A 133 -5.04 7.21 5.01
N SER A 134 -5.77 6.81 6.04
CA SER A 134 -7.05 7.41 6.39
C SER A 134 -7.09 7.88 7.84
N HIS A 135 -7.99 8.83 8.10
CA HIS A 135 -8.13 9.45 9.42
C HIS A 135 -8.42 8.39 10.51
N PRO A 136 -7.84 8.49 11.72
CA PRO A 136 -7.99 7.50 12.79
C PRO A 136 -9.42 7.36 13.35
N TYR A 137 -10.35 8.21 12.91
CA TYR A 137 -11.75 8.22 13.36
C TYR A 137 -12.67 7.53 12.34
N ARG A 138 -12.12 6.98 11.26
CA ARG A 138 -12.88 6.16 10.34
C ARG A 138 -13.25 4.83 11.01
N PRO A 139 -14.45 4.30 10.76
CA PRO A 139 -14.95 3.12 11.46
C PRO A 139 -14.41 1.81 10.89
N TYR A 140 -13.13 1.77 10.48
CA TYR A 140 -12.46 0.60 9.91
C TYR A 140 -10.96 0.59 10.27
N ASP A 141 -10.36 -0.61 10.30
CA ASP A 141 -8.91 -0.79 10.31
C ASP A 141 -8.36 -0.63 8.89
N VAL A 142 -9.05 -1.26 7.93
CA VAL A 142 -8.74 -1.26 6.50
C VAL A 142 -10.05 -1.17 5.70
N ASP A 143 -10.05 -0.43 4.60
CA ASP A 143 -11.13 -0.40 3.59
C ASP A 143 -10.55 -0.71 2.21
N PHE A 144 -11.26 -1.53 1.44
CA PHE A 144 -10.91 -1.86 0.06
C PHE A 144 -11.65 -0.93 -0.92
N GLY A 145 -10.91 -0.08 -1.63
CA GLY A 145 -11.42 0.67 -2.77
C GLY A 145 -11.19 -0.09 -4.07
N THR A 146 -12.25 -0.68 -4.64
CA THR A 146 -12.15 -1.53 -5.85
C THR A 146 -13.02 -1.08 -7.01
N LEU A 147 -13.45 0.19 -7.00
CA LEU A 147 -14.43 0.71 -7.95
C LEU A 147 -15.71 -0.14 -7.94
N ASN A 148 -16.17 -0.54 -6.74
CA ASN A 148 -17.26 -1.51 -6.57
C ASN A 148 -16.99 -2.83 -7.30
N GLY A 149 -15.77 -3.36 -7.16
CA GLY A 149 -15.29 -4.58 -7.80
C GLY A 149 -14.82 -4.43 -9.26
N ALA A 150 -15.07 -3.30 -9.92
CA ALA A 150 -14.69 -3.13 -11.33
C ALA A 150 -13.17 -3.15 -11.55
N SER A 151 -12.35 -2.63 -10.62
CA SER A 151 -10.90 -2.64 -10.77
C SER A 151 -10.25 -4.00 -10.56
N LEU A 152 -11.00 -5.01 -10.08
CA LEU A 152 -10.52 -6.37 -9.92
C LEU A 152 -10.53 -7.16 -11.25
N LEU A 153 -11.15 -6.62 -12.30
CA LEU A 153 -11.21 -7.24 -13.63
C LEU A 153 -11.71 -8.69 -13.61
N GLY A 154 -12.73 -8.96 -12.79
CA GLY A 154 -13.31 -10.29 -12.64
C GLY A 154 -12.49 -11.27 -11.79
N LYS A 155 -11.51 -10.77 -11.02
CA LYS A 155 -10.67 -11.56 -10.10
C LYS A 155 -10.91 -11.24 -8.61
N PRO A 156 -12.13 -11.47 -8.09
CA PRO A 156 -12.45 -11.15 -6.68
C PRO A 156 -11.61 -11.94 -5.67
N GLU A 157 -11.05 -13.09 -6.06
CA GLU A 157 -10.17 -13.91 -5.23
C GLU A 157 -8.93 -13.15 -4.74
N LEU A 158 -8.43 -12.16 -5.51
CA LEU A 158 -7.30 -11.33 -5.11
C LEU A 158 -7.61 -10.53 -3.84
N GLN A 159 -8.80 -9.94 -3.76
CA GLN A 159 -9.26 -9.22 -2.57
C GLN A 159 -9.59 -10.18 -1.42
N GLN A 160 -10.26 -11.29 -1.70
CA GLN A 160 -10.66 -12.27 -0.67
C GLN A 160 -9.43 -12.87 0.06
N ARG A 161 -8.37 -13.17 -0.68
CA ARG A 161 -7.11 -13.68 -0.10
C ARG A 161 -6.38 -12.62 0.72
N LEU A 162 -6.40 -11.36 0.28
CA LEU A 162 -5.85 -10.24 1.03
C LEU A 162 -6.60 -10.05 2.35
N GLU A 163 -7.93 -10.06 2.31
CA GLU A 163 -8.78 -9.98 3.50
C GLU A 163 -8.48 -11.12 4.48
N LEU A 164 -8.39 -12.36 3.98
CA LEU A 164 -8.05 -13.51 4.82
C LEU A 164 -6.68 -13.33 5.50
N SER A 165 -5.68 -12.89 4.76
CA SER A 165 -4.33 -12.65 5.29
C SER A 165 -4.32 -11.56 6.37
N LEU A 166 -5.04 -10.46 6.16
CA LEU A 166 -5.23 -9.37 7.13
C LEU A 166 -5.89 -9.89 8.42
N ARG A 167 -7.00 -10.62 8.30
CA ARG A 167 -7.73 -11.17 9.44
C ARG A 167 -6.90 -12.17 10.24
N GLN A 168 -6.09 -12.99 9.57
CA GLN A 168 -5.19 -13.95 10.22
C GLN A 168 -4.11 -13.25 11.08
N GLN A 169 -3.77 -11.99 10.80
CA GLN A 169 -2.84 -11.20 11.62
C GLN A 169 -3.54 -10.27 12.62
N GLY A 170 -4.87 -10.34 12.74
CA GLY A 170 -5.63 -9.55 13.70
C GLY A 170 -6.09 -8.18 13.20
N VAL A 171 -6.00 -7.91 11.89
CA VAL A 171 -6.65 -6.75 11.25
C VAL A 171 -8.09 -7.16 10.93
N LEU A 172 -9.05 -6.80 11.79
CA LEU A 172 -10.36 -7.44 11.82
C LEU A 172 -11.48 -6.58 11.23
N ASN A 173 -11.40 -5.27 11.41
CA ASN A 173 -12.44 -4.36 10.94
C ASN A 173 -12.17 -3.94 9.50
N VAL A 174 -12.46 -4.85 8.58
CA VAL A 174 -12.25 -4.67 7.13
C VAL A 174 -13.58 -4.30 6.47
N LEU A 175 -13.61 -3.19 5.74
CA LEU A 175 -14.75 -2.74 4.94
C LEU A 175 -14.46 -2.83 3.44
N ASP A 176 -15.53 -2.71 2.64
CA ASP A 176 -15.46 -2.69 1.20
C ASP A 176 -16.17 -1.44 0.67
N ASN A 177 -15.43 -0.65 -0.11
CA ASN A 177 -15.88 0.52 -0.84
C ASN A 177 -16.46 1.67 0.04
N TYR A 178 -16.03 1.82 1.31
CA TYR A 178 -16.27 3.07 2.06
C TYR A 178 -15.65 4.25 1.31
N PHE A 179 -14.43 4.06 0.79
CA PHE A 179 -13.81 4.85 -0.26
C PHE A 179 -13.64 4.01 -1.53
N ALA A 180 -14.68 3.99 -2.36
CA ALA A 180 -14.72 3.15 -3.57
C ALA A 180 -13.67 3.44 -4.66
N ALA A 181 -12.77 4.42 -4.49
CA ALA A 181 -11.76 4.79 -5.48
C ALA A 181 -12.31 5.13 -6.90
N SER A 182 -13.56 5.58 -7.00
CA SER A 182 -14.29 5.71 -8.29
C SER A 182 -14.38 7.12 -8.88
N LYS A 183 -14.25 8.15 -8.03
CA LYS A 183 -14.56 9.56 -8.39
C LYS A 183 -13.55 10.20 -9.34
N HIS A 184 -12.25 10.02 -9.09
CA HIS A 184 -11.19 10.71 -9.82
C HIS A 184 -10.45 9.75 -10.76
N GLN A 185 -9.26 10.13 -11.20
CA GLN A 185 -8.33 9.23 -11.89
C GLN A 185 -7.46 8.53 -10.85
N THR A 186 -8.04 7.66 -10.02
CA THR A 186 -7.26 6.95 -9.00
C THR A 186 -6.23 6.00 -9.62
N ILE A 187 -5.21 5.58 -8.85
CA ILE A 187 -4.25 4.57 -9.30
C ILE A 187 -4.96 3.26 -9.62
N ALA A 188 -5.92 2.83 -8.79
CA ALA A 188 -6.71 1.62 -9.03
C ALA A 188 -7.49 1.69 -10.37
N LYS A 189 -8.07 2.84 -10.71
CA LYS A 189 -8.72 3.07 -12.00
C LYS A 189 -7.73 3.09 -13.17
N PHE A 190 -6.57 3.71 -12.96
CA PHE A 190 -5.52 3.83 -13.97
C PHE A 190 -4.90 2.46 -14.35
N ALA A 191 -4.64 1.62 -13.35
CA ALA A 191 -4.09 0.27 -13.52
C ALA A 191 -5.10 -0.68 -14.15
N SER A 192 -6.35 -0.68 -13.69
CA SER A 192 -7.41 -1.54 -14.24
C SER A 192 -7.73 -1.23 -15.71
N ARG A 193 -7.71 0.04 -16.11
CA ARG A 193 -7.80 0.44 -17.52
C ARG A 193 -6.64 -0.06 -18.39
N ARG A 194 -5.53 -0.48 -17.79
CA ARG A 194 -4.36 -1.08 -18.45
C ARG A 194 -4.37 -2.61 -18.36
N GLY A 195 -5.49 -3.21 -17.96
CA GLY A 195 -5.66 -4.65 -17.93
C GLY A 195 -5.05 -5.35 -16.71
N VAL A 196 -4.69 -4.59 -15.67
CA VAL A 196 -4.15 -5.15 -14.42
C VAL A 196 -5.14 -4.96 -13.27
N PRO A 197 -5.53 -6.03 -12.55
CA PRO A 197 -6.33 -5.91 -11.34
C PRO A 197 -5.69 -4.95 -10.34
N ALA A 198 -6.50 -4.14 -9.66
CA ALA A 198 -6.01 -3.19 -8.68
C ALA A 198 -6.94 -3.03 -7.49
N ILE A 199 -6.34 -2.84 -6.32
CA ILE A 199 -7.01 -2.61 -5.04
C ILE A 199 -6.40 -1.36 -4.41
N GLN A 200 -7.22 -0.34 -4.15
CA GLN A 200 -6.86 0.73 -3.22
C GLN A 200 -7.07 0.20 -1.79
N LEU A 201 -6.04 0.29 -0.96
CA LEU A 201 -6.05 -0.17 0.42
C LEU A 201 -5.96 1.05 1.34
N GLU A 202 -7.12 1.50 1.80
CA GLU A 202 -7.25 2.60 2.75
C GLU A 202 -7.02 2.08 4.16
N ILE A 203 -5.93 2.48 4.80
CA ILE A 203 -5.56 1.95 6.11
C ILE A 203 -5.72 3.06 7.16
N SER A 204 -6.35 2.77 8.28
CA SER A 204 -6.46 3.72 9.38
C SER A 204 -5.07 4.10 9.89
N SER A 205 -4.82 5.39 10.14
CA SER A 205 -3.53 5.85 10.65
C SER A 205 -3.13 5.18 11.98
N THR A 206 -4.11 4.66 12.73
CA THR A 206 -3.88 3.87 13.95
C THR A 206 -3.12 2.55 13.71
N TRP A 207 -2.99 2.12 12.45
CA TRP A 207 -2.23 0.95 11.99
C TRP A 207 -1.00 1.32 11.14
N LEU A 208 -0.89 2.57 10.66
CA LEU A 208 0.13 3.00 9.71
C LEU A 208 1.29 3.79 10.31
N THR A 209 1.19 4.29 11.54
CA THR A 209 2.19 5.20 12.12
C THR A 209 3.03 4.49 13.21
N PRO A 210 4.00 3.62 12.85
CA PRO A 210 4.74 2.82 13.82
C PRO A 210 5.54 3.66 14.82
N SER A 211 5.86 4.92 14.51
CA SER A 211 6.59 5.81 15.41
C SER A 211 5.79 6.31 16.61
N ASP A 212 4.46 6.22 16.58
CA ASP A 212 3.60 6.92 17.56
C ASP A 212 3.65 6.30 18.95
N SER A 213 3.76 4.98 19.04
CA SER A 213 3.82 4.24 20.31
C SER A 213 4.19 2.77 20.09
N ASN A 214 4.50 2.05 21.17
CA ASN A 214 4.68 0.59 21.13
C ASN A 214 3.44 -0.15 20.59
N LEU A 215 2.24 0.35 20.87
CA LEU A 215 1.00 -0.23 20.33
C LEU A 215 0.88 0.00 18.83
N ALA A 216 1.21 1.20 18.36
CA ALA A 216 1.21 1.52 16.92
C ALA A 216 2.28 0.70 16.17
N ALA A 217 3.47 0.57 16.75
CA ALA A 217 4.53 -0.29 16.23
C ALA A 217 4.09 -1.77 16.14
N HIS A 218 3.37 -2.28 17.14
CA HIS A 218 2.84 -3.65 17.13
C HIS A 218 1.78 -3.85 16.05
N ARG A 219 0.83 -2.90 15.91
CA ARG A 219 -0.19 -2.91 14.85
C ARG A 219 0.42 -2.87 13.46
N PHE A 220 1.39 -1.97 13.25
CA PHE A 220 2.12 -1.90 11.98
C PHE A 220 2.84 -3.21 11.69
N ALA A 221 3.43 -3.87 12.69
CA ALA A 221 4.06 -5.18 12.52
C ALA A 221 3.06 -6.25 12.06
N GLN A 222 1.85 -6.28 12.61
CA GLN A 222 0.78 -7.20 12.20
C GLN A 222 0.30 -6.92 10.76
N LEU A 223 0.10 -5.65 10.43
CA LEU A 223 -0.25 -5.22 9.07
C LEU A 223 0.83 -5.61 8.06
N LEU A 224 2.09 -5.28 8.34
CA LEU A 224 3.23 -5.63 7.49
C LEU A 224 3.36 -7.15 7.35
N GLN A 225 3.16 -7.91 8.44
CA GLN A 225 3.18 -9.36 8.42
C GLN A 225 2.13 -9.95 7.46
N ALA A 226 0.91 -9.40 7.46
CA ALA A 226 -0.17 -9.83 6.57
C ALA A 226 0.19 -9.54 5.11
N LEU A 227 0.59 -8.30 4.82
CA LEU A 227 0.89 -7.87 3.46
C LEU A 227 2.12 -8.59 2.87
N VAL A 228 3.14 -8.88 3.68
CA VAL A 228 4.30 -9.68 3.24
C VAL A 228 3.90 -11.12 2.91
N ARG A 229 3.04 -11.75 3.72
CA ARG A 229 2.52 -13.10 3.44
C ARG A 229 1.70 -13.11 2.15
N TYR A 230 0.75 -12.17 2.05
CA TYR A 230 -0.08 -12.02 0.86
C TYR A 230 0.74 -11.82 -0.41
N ALA A 231 1.74 -10.92 -0.38
CA ALA A 231 2.60 -10.67 -1.53
C ALA A 231 3.40 -11.92 -1.94
N ARG A 232 3.94 -12.68 -0.98
CA ARG A 232 4.71 -13.91 -1.25
C ARG A 232 3.85 -15.06 -1.78
N GLU A 233 2.59 -15.11 -1.38
CA GLU A 233 1.66 -16.18 -1.75
C GLU A 233 0.86 -15.83 -3.02
N ILE A 234 0.97 -14.62 -3.58
CA ILE A 234 0.05 -14.12 -4.62
C ILE A 234 -0.05 -14.98 -5.90
N GLU A 235 0.97 -15.80 -6.18
CA GLU A 235 0.99 -16.73 -7.32
C GLU A 235 0.43 -18.12 -7.00
N GLU A 236 0.25 -18.46 -5.72
CA GLU A 236 -0.38 -19.72 -5.24
C GLU A 236 -1.89 -19.71 -5.49
#